data_AF-A0A5C8WZ92-F1
#
_entry.id   AF-A0A5C8WZ92-F1
#
_cell.length_a   1.000
_cell.length_b   1.000
_cell.length_c   1.000
_cell.angle_alpha   90.00
_cell.angle_beta   90.00
_cell.angle_gamma   90.00
#
_symmetry.space_group_name_H-M   'P 1'
#
loop_
_entity.id
_entity.type
_entity.pdbx_description
1 polymer ?
#
loop_
_entity_poly.entity_id
_entity_poly.type
_entity_poly.pdbx_seq_one_letter_code
_entity_poly.pdbx_strand_id
1 'polypeptide(L)'
;MAGTTEITLERIALIRRLVVGWNPDGAGAPMIHPDAPYGSTSRDDDIANVTGDDEGADEEHRAVGAAFAAFVRHAVLKPGRYQYHNPLAKLDPGRAGDVFRDADGATPEHITFDVTEAHLALIPHLAVRWDDALDVPCVDAQAPYGATPVPDAALHHEMQPALQIFLRYADIAPGDYD
;
A
#
# COMPACT_ATOMS: atom_id res chain seq x y z
N MET A 1 11.45 -17.52 -11.37
CA MET A 1 10.20 -17.78 -12.10
C MET A 1 9.14 -17.03 -11.35
N ALA A 2 8.45 -16.07 -11.99
CA ALA A 2 7.27 -15.48 -11.38
C ALA A 2 6.23 -16.62 -11.30
N GLY A 3 5.90 -17.02 -10.07
CA GLY A 3 4.84 -17.99 -9.84
C GLY A 3 3.51 -17.27 -9.89
N THR A 4 2.51 -17.94 -10.45
CA THR A 4 1.12 -17.48 -10.39
C THR A 4 0.69 -17.28 -8.94
N THR A 5 0.03 -16.16 -8.65
CA THR A 5 -0.49 -15.76 -7.34
C THR A 5 -2.00 -15.70 -7.38
N GLU A 6 -2.66 -16.45 -6.50
CA GLU A 6 -4.11 -16.42 -6.34
C GLU A 6 -4.53 -15.18 -5.53
N ILE A 7 -5.45 -14.39 -6.08
CA ILE A 7 -6.12 -13.29 -5.39
C ILE A 7 -7.57 -13.69 -5.13
N THR A 8 -7.93 -13.88 -3.87
CA THR A 8 -9.30 -14.16 -3.42
C THR A 8 -10.06 -12.88 -3.08
N LEU A 9 -11.37 -12.98 -2.79
CA LEU A 9 -12.16 -11.83 -2.35
C LEU A 9 -11.69 -11.29 -0.99
N GLU A 10 -11.31 -12.18 -0.08
CA GLU A 10 -10.76 -11.86 1.24
C GLU A 10 -9.44 -11.11 1.10
N ARG A 11 -8.54 -11.55 0.20
CA ARG A 11 -7.28 -10.85 -0.10
C ARG A 11 -7.50 -9.47 -0.68
N ILE A 12 -8.47 -9.31 -1.58
CA ILE A 12 -8.86 -7.99 -2.10
C ILE A 12 -9.36 -7.10 -0.94
N ALA A 13 -10.17 -7.65 -0.02
CA ALA A 13 -10.66 -6.91 1.13
C ALA A 13 -9.53 -6.51 2.10
N LEU A 14 -8.53 -7.36 2.32
CA LEU A 14 -7.35 -7.06 3.13
C LEU A 14 -6.44 -6.01 2.46
N ILE A 15 -6.17 -6.15 1.16
CA ILE A 15 -5.39 -5.16 0.38
C ILE A 15 -6.04 -3.77 0.48
N ARG A 16 -7.37 -3.69 0.39
CA ARG A 16 -8.12 -2.43 0.55
C ARG A 16 -7.98 -1.77 1.93
N ARG A 17 -7.60 -2.54 2.95
CA ARG A 17 -7.33 -2.05 4.31
C ARG A 17 -5.88 -1.66 4.54
N LEU A 18 -4.97 -1.98 3.60
CA LEU A 18 -3.56 -1.65 3.76
C LEU A 18 -3.36 -0.14 3.97
N VAL A 19 -2.61 0.18 5.01
CA VAL A 19 -2.25 1.54 5.39
C VAL A 19 -0.93 1.91 4.74
N VAL A 20 -0.97 2.90 3.84
CA VAL A 20 0.21 3.37 3.11
C VAL A 20 0.75 4.64 3.77
N GLY A 21 2.01 4.58 4.22
CA GLY A 21 2.80 5.74 4.64
C GLY A 21 4.01 5.96 3.74
N TRP A 22 4.94 6.79 4.18
CA TRP A 22 6.17 7.13 3.47
C TRP A 22 7.41 6.64 4.20
N ASN A 23 8.27 5.91 3.50
CA ASN A 23 9.63 5.63 3.94
C ASN A 23 10.57 6.69 3.34
N PRO A 24 11.30 7.48 4.15
CA PRO A 24 12.26 8.47 3.64
C PRO A 24 13.65 7.90 3.31
N ASP A 25 13.92 6.63 3.61
CA ASP A 25 15.24 6.02 3.36
C ASP A 25 15.57 5.95 1.86
N GLY A 26 16.86 6.02 1.51
CA GLY A 26 17.29 5.91 0.12
C GLY A 26 16.74 7.03 -0.77
N ALA A 27 16.03 6.66 -1.83
CA ALA A 27 15.30 7.60 -2.68
C ALA A 27 13.94 8.02 -2.09
N GLY A 28 13.45 7.27 -1.10
CA GLY A 28 12.11 7.35 -0.56
C GLY A 28 11.15 6.40 -1.29
N ALA A 29 10.10 5.93 -0.61
CA ALA A 29 9.04 5.12 -1.24
C ALA A 29 7.76 5.07 -0.40
N PRO A 30 6.59 4.84 -1.02
CA PRO A 30 5.41 4.39 -0.31
C PRO A 30 5.70 3.07 0.43
N MET A 31 5.24 2.93 1.67
CA MET A 31 5.42 1.72 2.47
C MET A 31 4.12 1.33 3.16
N ILE A 32 3.95 0.05 3.49
CA ILE A 32 2.88 -0.38 4.39
C ILE A 32 3.31 -0.08 5.83
N HIS A 33 2.40 0.48 6.64
CA HIS A 33 2.69 0.80 8.04
C HIS A 33 3.03 -0.49 8.81
N PRO A 34 4.23 -0.58 9.42
CA PRO A 34 4.72 -1.86 9.95
C PRO A 34 3.93 -2.33 11.17
N ASP A 35 3.58 -1.41 12.06
CA ASP A 35 2.89 -1.78 13.31
C ASP A 35 1.36 -1.78 13.17
N ALA A 36 0.83 -1.31 12.04
CA ALA A 36 -0.61 -1.15 11.84
C ALA A 36 -1.00 -1.33 10.37
N PRO A 37 -0.61 -2.45 9.74
CA PRO A 37 -0.75 -2.64 8.29
C PRO A 37 -2.20 -2.55 7.84
N TYR A 38 -3.17 -2.91 8.68
CA TYR A 38 -4.61 -2.88 8.38
C TYR A 38 -5.40 -1.79 9.12
N GLY A 39 -4.71 -0.84 9.77
CA GLY A 39 -5.33 0.29 10.44
C GLY A 39 -5.37 0.22 11.97
N SER A 40 -4.98 -0.91 12.57
CA SER A 40 -4.81 -1.06 14.01
C SER A 40 -3.55 -1.83 14.35
N THR A 41 -3.10 -1.77 15.60
CA THR A 41 -1.96 -2.57 16.09
C THR A 41 -2.30 -4.03 16.35
N SER A 42 -3.56 -4.45 16.13
CA SER A 42 -4.00 -5.83 16.27
C SER A 42 -4.18 -6.46 14.88
N ARG A 43 -3.06 -6.77 14.24
CA ARG A 43 -3.02 -7.32 12.87
C ARG A 43 -3.89 -8.57 12.73
N ASP A 44 -3.78 -9.49 13.67
CA ASP A 44 -4.44 -10.80 13.58
C ASP A 44 -5.96 -10.64 13.73
N ASP A 45 -6.43 -9.75 14.63
CA ASP A 45 -7.85 -9.41 14.73
C ASP A 45 -8.36 -8.73 13.45
N ASP A 46 -7.57 -7.83 12.85
CA ASP A 46 -7.94 -7.17 11.60
C ASP A 46 -8.09 -8.17 10.43
N ILE A 47 -7.25 -9.20 10.40
CA ILE A 47 -7.32 -10.31 9.43
C ILE A 47 -8.54 -11.20 9.72
N ALA A 48 -8.69 -11.66 10.96
CA ALA A 48 -9.81 -12.52 11.38
C ALA A 48 -11.17 -11.86 11.12
N ASN A 49 -11.26 -10.53 11.27
CA ASN A 49 -12.46 -9.75 10.93
C ASN A 49 -12.84 -9.78 9.44
N VAL A 50 -11.92 -10.16 8.56
CA VAL A 50 -12.16 -10.32 7.10
C VAL A 50 -12.33 -11.78 6.73
N THR A 51 -11.45 -12.65 7.22
CA THR A 51 -11.39 -14.07 6.83
C THR A 51 -12.37 -14.94 7.63
N GLY A 52 -12.75 -14.52 8.83
CA GLY A 52 -13.46 -15.35 9.80
C GLY A 52 -12.59 -16.43 10.45
N ASP A 53 -11.27 -16.35 10.30
CA ASP A 53 -10.28 -17.32 10.79
C ASP A 53 -9.15 -16.60 11.54
N ASP A 54 -8.97 -16.96 12.82
CA ASP A 54 -7.96 -16.43 13.73
C ASP A 54 -6.69 -17.30 13.81
N GLU A 55 -6.73 -18.56 13.37
CA GLU A 55 -5.58 -19.48 13.44
C GLU A 55 -4.60 -19.27 12.27
N GLY A 56 -5.09 -18.80 11.11
CA GLY A 56 -4.31 -18.64 9.88
C GLY A 56 -3.73 -17.24 9.62
N ALA A 57 -3.75 -16.31 10.58
CA ALA A 57 -3.46 -14.89 10.34
C ALA A 57 -2.06 -14.62 9.76
N ASP A 58 -1.02 -15.30 10.25
CA ASP A 58 0.35 -15.14 9.74
C ASP A 58 0.47 -15.59 8.27
N GLU A 59 -0.09 -16.76 7.94
CA GLU A 59 -0.08 -17.29 6.57
C GLU A 59 -0.83 -16.35 5.63
N GLU A 60 -2.00 -15.87 6.05
CA GLU A 60 -2.80 -14.95 5.25
C GLU A 60 -2.11 -13.59 5.10
N HIS A 61 -1.45 -13.06 6.14
CA HIS A 61 -0.67 -11.84 6.03
C HIS A 61 0.46 -11.99 5.00
N ARG A 62 1.12 -13.15 4.98
CA ARG A 62 2.17 -13.44 4.02
C ARG A 62 1.62 -13.59 2.60
N ALA A 63 0.44 -14.22 2.45
CA ALA A 63 -0.27 -14.32 1.19
C ALA A 63 -0.71 -12.95 0.65
N VAL A 64 -1.16 -12.03 1.53
CA VAL A 64 -1.46 -10.63 1.16
C VAL A 64 -0.24 -9.93 0.58
N GLY A 65 0.98 -10.21 1.07
CA GLY A 65 2.19 -9.64 0.48
C GLY A 65 2.42 -10.04 -0.98
N ALA A 66 2.22 -11.32 -1.31
CA ALA A 66 2.29 -11.79 -2.70
C ALA A 66 1.14 -11.22 -3.54
N ALA A 67 -0.08 -11.25 -3.00
CA ALA A 67 -1.28 -10.72 -3.65
C ALA A 67 -1.17 -9.21 -3.91
N PHE A 68 -0.56 -8.43 -3.02
CA PHE A 68 -0.29 -7.01 -3.19
C PHE A 68 0.62 -6.75 -4.40
N ALA A 69 1.68 -7.54 -4.57
CA ALA A 69 2.57 -7.43 -5.72
C ALA A 69 1.85 -7.72 -7.05
N ALA A 70 0.90 -8.67 -7.07
CA ALA A 70 0.06 -8.92 -8.23
C ALA A 70 -1.00 -7.82 -8.42
N PHE A 71 -1.61 -7.34 -7.34
CA PHE A 71 -2.63 -6.29 -7.35
C PHE A 71 -2.11 -4.99 -7.97
N VAL A 72 -0.92 -4.51 -7.59
CA VAL A 72 -0.33 -3.29 -8.18
C VAL A 72 -0.01 -3.43 -9.67
N ARG A 73 0.17 -4.66 -10.17
CA ARG A 73 0.47 -4.92 -11.58
C ARG A 73 -0.78 -5.05 -12.45
N HIS A 74 -1.88 -5.57 -11.90
CA HIS A 74 -3.04 -5.99 -12.69
C HIS A 74 -4.34 -5.24 -12.38
N ALA A 75 -4.46 -4.65 -11.19
CA ALA A 75 -5.66 -3.89 -10.85
C ALA A 75 -5.75 -2.60 -11.67
N VAL A 76 -6.97 -2.14 -11.91
CA VAL A 76 -7.22 -0.96 -12.75
C VAL A 76 -7.95 0.09 -11.95
N LEU A 77 -7.40 1.31 -11.96
CA LEU A 77 -8.04 2.52 -11.46
C LEU A 77 -8.15 3.52 -12.60
N LYS A 78 -9.25 4.27 -12.67
CA LYS A 78 -9.37 5.40 -13.60
C LYS A 78 -8.72 6.65 -12.99
N PRO A 79 -8.11 7.54 -13.78
CA PRO A 79 -7.74 8.86 -13.29
C PRO A 79 -8.96 9.60 -12.75
N GLY A 80 -8.78 10.41 -11.71
CA GLY A 80 -9.88 11.14 -11.11
C GLY A 80 -9.58 11.74 -9.74
N ARG A 81 -10.58 12.45 -9.22
CA ARG A 81 -10.53 13.04 -7.88
C ARG A 81 -11.12 12.08 -6.86
N TYR A 82 -10.30 11.66 -5.91
CA TYR A 82 -10.66 10.70 -4.89
C TYR A 82 -10.62 11.32 -3.50
N GLN A 83 -11.37 10.74 -2.57
CA GLN A 83 -11.37 11.12 -1.17
C GLN A 83 -11.20 9.89 -0.31
N TYR A 84 -10.44 10.01 0.78
CA TYR A 84 -10.32 8.92 1.75
C TYR A 84 -10.04 9.46 3.15
N HIS A 85 -10.46 8.71 4.18
CA HIS A 85 -10.06 8.98 5.55
C HIS A 85 -8.59 8.58 5.74
N ASN A 86 -7.75 9.54 6.14
CA ASN A 86 -6.32 9.33 6.37
C ASN A 86 -6.11 8.39 7.57
N PRO A 87 -5.64 7.16 7.36
CA PRO A 87 -5.41 6.23 8.46
C PRO A 87 -4.26 6.70 9.37
N LEU A 88 -3.28 7.44 8.83
CA LEU A 88 -2.10 7.90 9.57
C LEU A 88 -2.41 9.01 10.58
N ALA A 89 -3.59 9.64 10.50
CA ALA A 89 -3.99 10.72 11.42
C ALA A 89 -4.12 10.27 12.88
N LYS A 90 -4.32 8.96 13.11
CA LYS A 90 -4.47 8.37 14.45
C LYS A 90 -3.31 7.47 14.85
N LEU A 91 -2.32 7.31 13.99
CA LEU A 91 -1.17 6.43 14.18
C LEU A 91 0.07 7.22 14.61
N ASP A 92 1.02 6.51 15.21
CA ASP A 92 2.30 7.08 15.62
C ASP A 92 3.12 7.50 14.38
N PRO A 93 3.47 8.79 14.21
CA PRO A 93 4.28 9.26 13.09
C PRO A 93 5.72 8.71 13.09
N GLY A 94 6.21 8.15 14.20
CA GLY A 94 7.59 7.65 14.29
C GLY A 94 7.87 6.40 13.47
N ARG A 95 6.84 5.75 12.91
CA ARG A 95 6.94 4.43 12.27
C ARG A 95 6.73 4.46 10.76
N ALA A 96 5.99 5.44 10.27
CA ALA A 96 5.86 5.73 8.84
C ALA A 96 5.57 7.23 8.65
N GLY A 97 6.19 7.83 7.65
CA GLY A 97 5.94 9.22 7.29
C GLY A 97 4.55 9.42 6.68
N ASP A 98 4.12 10.68 6.68
CA ASP A 98 2.91 11.12 5.99
C ASP A 98 3.25 12.39 5.20
N VAL A 99 3.17 12.34 3.87
CA VAL A 99 3.51 13.47 2.98
C VAL A 99 2.60 14.69 3.19
N PHE A 100 1.45 14.53 3.85
CA PHE A 100 0.56 15.65 4.21
C PHE A 100 0.84 16.24 5.58
N ARG A 101 1.77 15.65 6.35
CA ARG A 101 2.09 16.13 7.69
C ARG A 101 2.87 17.44 7.60
N ASP A 102 2.39 18.46 8.29
CA ASP A 102 3.04 19.76 8.35
C ASP A 102 4.20 19.79 9.37
N ALA A 103 4.87 20.95 9.45
CA ALA A 103 5.99 21.16 10.34
C ALA A 103 5.61 21.10 11.83
N ASP A 104 4.34 21.33 12.16
CA ASP A 104 3.81 21.24 13.52
C ASP A 104 3.39 19.79 13.87
N GLY A 105 3.52 18.87 12.92
CA GLY A 105 3.19 17.46 13.07
C GLY A 105 1.72 17.13 12.85
N ALA A 106 0.89 18.10 12.43
CA ALA A 106 -0.51 17.89 12.14
C ALA A 106 -0.69 17.30 10.73
N THR A 107 -1.68 16.43 10.57
CA THR A 107 -2.06 15.85 9.28
C THR A 107 -3.58 15.86 9.13
N PRO A 108 -4.14 16.07 7.93
CA PRO A 108 -5.58 16.03 7.71
C PRO A 108 -6.17 14.64 7.98
N GLU A 109 -7.30 14.58 8.67
CA GLU A 109 -8.08 13.33 8.84
C GLU A 109 -8.73 12.86 7.53
N HIS A 110 -8.99 13.78 6.60
CA HIS A 110 -9.63 13.50 5.32
C HIS A 110 -8.80 14.10 4.20
N ILE A 111 -8.41 13.26 3.24
CA ILE A 111 -7.58 13.67 2.11
C ILE A 111 -8.45 13.67 0.85
N THR A 112 -8.31 14.72 0.06
CA THR A 112 -8.83 14.80 -1.31
C THR A 112 -7.65 14.94 -2.25
N PHE A 113 -7.51 14.04 -3.21
CA PHE A 113 -6.33 13.95 -4.07
C PHE A 113 -6.71 13.61 -5.51
N ASP A 114 -6.02 14.22 -6.47
CA ASP A 114 -6.23 14.01 -7.90
C ASP A 114 -5.24 12.97 -8.43
N VAL A 115 -5.72 11.74 -8.65
CA VAL A 115 -4.92 10.67 -9.27
C VAL A 115 -4.89 10.89 -10.78
N THR A 116 -3.77 11.41 -11.26
CA THR A 116 -3.45 11.55 -12.69
C THR A 116 -3.01 10.24 -13.36
N GLU A 117 -2.98 10.23 -14.69
CA GLU A 117 -2.41 9.13 -15.50
C GLU A 117 -0.93 8.88 -15.18
N ALA A 118 -0.17 9.93 -14.82
CA ALA A 118 1.25 9.80 -14.49
C ALA A 118 1.47 8.97 -13.22
N HIS A 119 0.60 9.13 -12.20
CA HIS A 119 0.64 8.27 -11.02
C HIS A 119 0.37 6.81 -11.39
N LEU A 120 -0.70 6.58 -12.16
CA LEU A 120 -1.11 5.22 -12.53
C LEU A 120 -0.08 4.51 -13.38
N ALA A 121 0.65 5.24 -14.23
CA ALA A 121 1.74 4.68 -15.01
C ALA A 121 2.90 4.16 -14.14
N LEU A 122 3.09 4.69 -12.93
CA LEU A 122 4.16 4.26 -12.01
C LEU A 122 3.78 3.04 -11.17
N ILE A 123 2.49 2.82 -10.88
CA ILE A 123 2.03 1.77 -9.95
C ILE A 123 2.49 0.36 -10.36
N PRO A 124 2.37 -0.06 -11.64
CA PRO A 124 2.84 -1.38 -12.08
C PRO A 124 4.36 -1.57 -11.99
N HIS A 125 5.11 -0.48 -11.85
CA HIS A 125 6.58 -0.52 -11.74
C HIS A 125 7.07 -0.55 -10.29
N LEU A 126 6.19 -0.39 -9.30
CA LEU A 126 6.59 -0.42 -7.89
C LEU A 126 7.35 -1.72 -7.58
N ALA A 127 8.57 -1.57 -7.07
CA ALA A 127 9.44 -2.67 -6.69
C ALA A 127 8.98 -3.28 -5.37
N VAL A 128 7.87 -4.01 -5.40
CA VAL A 128 7.29 -4.67 -4.23
C VAL A 128 8.16 -5.85 -3.80
N ARG A 129 8.49 -5.90 -2.52
CA ARG A 129 9.17 -7.01 -1.85
C ARG A 129 8.54 -7.26 -0.49
N TRP A 130 8.92 -8.36 0.14
CA TRP A 130 8.69 -8.51 1.58
C TRP A 130 9.83 -7.88 2.37
N ASP A 131 9.51 -7.29 3.51
CA ASP A 131 10.48 -6.89 4.51
C ASP A 131 10.45 -7.86 5.69
N ASP A 132 11.43 -8.76 5.79
CA ASP A 132 11.46 -9.75 6.87
C ASP A 132 11.75 -9.12 8.25
N ALA A 133 12.30 -7.90 8.31
CA ALA A 133 12.57 -7.23 9.57
C ALA A 133 11.32 -6.53 10.13
N LEU A 134 10.46 -6.02 9.24
CA LEU A 134 9.21 -5.35 9.60
C LEU A 134 7.97 -6.24 9.46
N ASP A 135 8.14 -7.44 8.91
CA ASP A 135 7.09 -8.43 8.65
C ASP A 135 5.91 -7.87 7.85
N VAL A 136 6.18 -7.07 6.81
CA VAL A 136 5.15 -6.47 5.93
C VAL A 136 5.62 -6.44 4.47
N PRO A 137 4.70 -6.39 3.50
CA PRO A 137 5.07 -6.02 2.14
C PRO A 137 5.52 -4.55 2.09
N CYS A 138 6.54 -4.25 1.30
CA CYS A 138 7.06 -2.90 1.14
C CYS A 138 7.49 -2.64 -0.31
N VAL A 139 7.70 -1.37 -0.63
CA VAL A 139 8.37 -0.95 -1.87
C VAL A 139 9.85 -0.72 -1.54
N ASP A 140 10.75 -1.19 -2.40
CA ASP A 140 12.20 -1.00 -2.22
C ASP A 140 12.57 0.49 -2.30
N ALA A 141 12.87 1.11 -1.17
CA ALA A 141 13.22 2.52 -1.09
C ALA A 141 14.56 2.89 -1.79
N GLN A 142 15.42 1.92 -2.10
CA GLN A 142 16.63 2.17 -2.90
C GLN A 142 16.35 2.23 -4.40
N ALA A 143 15.37 1.46 -4.88
CA ALA A 143 14.95 1.43 -6.27
C ALA A 143 13.41 1.29 -6.37
N PRO A 144 12.64 2.34 -6.03
CA PRO A 144 11.19 2.23 -5.81
C PRO A 144 10.39 1.76 -7.02
N TYR A 145 10.94 1.96 -8.21
CA TYR A 145 10.32 1.55 -9.48
C TYR A 145 11.20 0.54 -10.25
N GLY A 146 12.13 -0.14 -9.57
CA GLY A 146 13.06 -1.09 -10.17
C GLY A 146 13.95 -0.42 -11.23
N ALA A 147 13.83 -0.87 -12.48
CA ALA A 147 14.58 -0.30 -13.61
C ALA A 147 13.99 1.01 -14.14
N THR A 148 12.75 1.35 -13.75
CA THR A 148 12.12 2.62 -14.13
C THR A 148 12.75 3.75 -13.31
N PRO A 149 13.17 4.86 -13.93
CA PRO A 149 13.73 5.99 -13.19
C PRO A 149 12.74 6.56 -12.18
N VAL A 150 13.26 7.01 -11.04
CA VAL A 150 12.48 7.83 -10.10
C VAL A 150 12.01 9.10 -10.83
N PRO A 151 10.72 9.45 -10.76
CA PRO A 151 10.20 10.64 -11.43
C PRO A 151 10.69 11.92 -10.73
N ASP A 152 10.16 13.07 -11.13
CA ASP A 152 10.39 14.29 -10.36
C ASP A 152 9.91 14.15 -8.92
N ALA A 153 10.49 14.96 -8.03
CA ALA A 153 10.29 14.84 -6.58
C ALA A 153 8.81 15.04 -6.16
N ALA A 154 8.05 15.85 -6.88
CA ALA A 154 6.64 16.08 -6.57
C ALA A 154 5.83 14.81 -6.89
N LEU A 155 5.93 14.31 -8.13
CA LEU A 155 5.25 13.08 -8.54
C LEU A 155 5.67 11.88 -7.68
N HIS A 156 6.95 11.82 -7.28
CA HIS A 156 7.46 10.75 -6.43
C HIS A 156 6.81 10.74 -5.03
N HIS A 157 6.77 11.90 -4.35
CA HIS A 157 6.11 12.02 -3.04
C HIS A 157 4.60 11.78 -3.12
N GLU A 158 3.97 12.23 -4.21
CA GLU A 158 2.55 12.01 -4.48
C GLU A 158 2.17 10.52 -4.64
N MET A 159 3.15 9.61 -4.78
CA MET A 159 2.86 8.18 -4.83
C MET A 159 2.37 7.60 -3.50
N GLN A 160 2.59 8.24 -2.34
CA GLN A 160 1.96 7.78 -1.08
C GLN A 160 0.42 7.84 -1.18
N PRO A 161 -0.22 9.02 -1.39
CA PRO A 161 -1.66 9.09 -1.53
C PRO A 161 -2.18 8.33 -2.75
N ALA A 162 -1.45 8.38 -3.89
CA ALA A 162 -1.87 7.66 -5.08
C ALA A 162 -1.95 6.15 -4.86
N LEU A 163 -0.96 5.55 -4.19
CA LEU A 163 -1.01 4.13 -3.83
C LEU A 163 -2.12 3.86 -2.80
N GLN A 164 -2.28 4.68 -1.76
CA GLN A 164 -3.37 4.51 -0.78
C GLN A 164 -4.76 4.49 -1.45
N ILE A 165 -4.98 5.36 -2.44
CA ILE A 165 -6.21 5.42 -3.23
C ILE A 165 -6.33 4.20 -4.15
N PHE A 166 -5.24 3.82 -4.83
CA PHE A 166 -5.23 2.65 -5.69
C PHE A 166 -5.63 1.39 -4.95
N LEU A 167 -5.07 1.13 -3.76
CA LEU A 167 -5.43 -0.06 -2.98
C LEU A 167 -6.90 -0.05 -2.55
N ARG A 168 -7.48 1.12 -2.26
CA ARG A 168 -8.89 1.24 -1.84
C ARG A 168 -9.88 1.11 -2.98
N TYR A 169 -9.56 1.66 -4.15
CA TYR A 169 -10.54 1.92 -5.20
C TYR A 169 -10.26 1.20 -6.52
N ALA A 170 -9.08 0.61 -6.72
CA ALA A 170 -8.81 -0.15 -7.93
C ALA A 170 -9.67 -1.42 -8.00
N ASP A 171 -10.06 -1.75 -9.23
CA ASP A 171 -10.85 -2.92 -9.54
C ASP A 171 -9.95 -4.05 -10.03
N ILE A 172 -10.17 -5.23 -9.46
CA ILE A 172 -9.57 -6.50 -9.89
C ILE A 172 -10.58 -7.61 -9.58
N ALA A 173 -10.65 -8.62 -10.45
CA ALA A 173 -11.47 -9.80 -10.19
C ALA A 173 -10.67 -10.81 -9.34
N PRO A 174 -11.32 -11.66 -8.52
CA PRO A 174 -10.61 -12.80 -7.94
C PRO A 174 -10.12 -13.73 -9.06
N GLY A 175 -8.96 -14.34 -8.86
CA GLY A 175 -8.34 -15.23 -9.84
C GLY A 175 -6.83 -15.35 -9.69
N ASP A 176 -6.23 -16.02 -10.66
CA ASP A 176 -4.80 -16.32 -10.74
C ASP A 176 -4.07 -15.28 -11.60
N TYR A 177 -3.00 -14.69 -11.07
CA TYR A 177 -2.24 -13.60 -11.71
C TYR A 177 -0.73 -13.88 -11.75
N ASP A 178 -0.07 -13.49 -12.84
CA ASP A 178 1.38 -13.66 -13.05
C ASP A 178 2.24 -12.49 -12.52
#